data_AF-A0A1M6Z1T0-F1
#
_entry.id   AF-A0A1M6Z1T0-F1
#
_cell.length_a   1.000
_cell.length_b   1.000
_cell.length_c   1.000
_cell.angle_alpha   90.00
_cell.angle_beta   90.00
_cell.angle_gamma   90.00
#
_symmetry.space_group_name_H-M   'P 1'
#
loop_
_entity.id
_entity.type
_entity.pdbx_description
1 polymer ?
#
loop_
_entity_poly.entity_id
_entity_poly.type
_entity_poly.pdbx_seq_one_letter_code
_entity_poly.pdbx_strand_id
1 'polypeptide(L)' 'MPEPMTLDTYKLTSIEEPSDELLAQLMKEAFDDARKADAEATARYFDEIKRAIATIR' A
#
# COMPACT_ATOMS: atom_id res chain seq x y z
N MET A 1 2.17 -25.85 -12.22
CA MET A 1 2.24 -24.45 -12.70
C MET A 1 3.05 -23.67 -11.67
N PRO A 2 3.99 -22.80 -12.06
CA PRO A 2 4.68 -21.96 -11.07
C PRO A 2 3.68 -21.01 -10.39
N GLU A 3 3.89 -20.72 -9.11
CA GLU A 3 3.04 -19.81 -8.33
C GLU A 3 3.15 -18.36 -8.84
N PRO A 4 2.08 -17.56 -8.74
CA PRO A 4 2.12 -16.16 -9.17
C PRO A 4 3.04 -15.35 -8.25
N MET A 5 3.96 -14.58 -8.85
CA MET A 5 4.80 -13.63 -8.11
C MET A 5 3.95 -12.48 -7.55
N THR A 6 4.33 -12.01 -6.36
CA THR A 6 3.72 -10.89 -5.63
C THR A 6 4.78 -9.84 -5.29
N LEU A 7 4.36 -8.64 -4.85
CA LEU A 7 5.29 -7.58 -4.44
C LEU A 7 6.27 -8.05 -3.35
N ASP A 8 5.78 -8.86 -2.40
CA ASP A 8 6.57 -9.37 -1.28
C ASP A 8 7.64 -10.39 -1.71
N THR A 9 7.48 -11.00 -2.88
CA THR A 9 8.33 -12.09 -3.36
C THR A 9 9.21 -11.66 -4.54
N TYR A 10 8.91 -10.54 -5.18
CA TYR A 10 9.71 -9.99 -6.28
C TYR A 10 11.01 -9.35 -5.76
N LYS A 11 12.16 -9.86 -6.23
CA LYS A 11 13.47 -9.28 -5.95
C LYS A 11 13.88 -8.34 -7.08
N LEU A 12 13.91 -7.03 -6.78
CA LEU A 12 14.40 -5.96 -7.67
C LEU A 12 15.90 -6.12 -8.07
N THR A 13 16.60 -7.11 -7.54
CA THR A 13 18.01 -7.43 -7.86
C THR A 13 18.16 -8.43 -9.01
N SER A 14 17.06 -8.90 -9.60
CA SER A 14 17.09 -9.75 -10.80
C SER A 14 17.47 -8.90 -12.02
N ILE A 15 18.32 -9.44 -12.90
CA ILE A 15 18.69 -8.81 -14.18
C ILE A 15 17.56 -8.97 -15.22
N GLU A 16 16.60 -9.87 -14.97
CA GLU A 16 15.41 -10.04 -15.82
C GLU A 16 14.35 -8.99 -15.48
N GLU A 17 14.01 -8.16 -16.48
CA GLU A 17 12.87 -7.27 -16.39
C GLU A 17 11.57 -8.09 -16.25
N PRO A 18 10.65 -7.66 -15.36
CA PRO A 18 9.37 -8.32 -15.19
C PRO A 18 8.56 -8.17 -16.50
N SER A 19 7.70 -9.14 -16.83
CA SER A 19 6.76 -8.94 -17.93
C SER A 19 5.83 -7.76 -17.61
N ASP A 20 5.26 -7.15 -18.65
CA ASP A 20 4.31 -6.05 -18.49
C ASP A 20 3.13 -6.42 -17.58
N GLU A 21 2.65 -7.67 -17.63
CA GLU A 21 1.60 -8.14 -16.72
C GLU A 21 2.05 -8.19 -15.26
N LEU A 22 3.26 -8.69 -15.00
CA LEU A 22 3.81 -8.73 -13.65
C LEU A 22 4.09 -7.33 -13.13
N LEU A 23 4.64 -6.44 -13.95
CA LEU A 23 4.88 -5.04 -13.60
C LEU A 23 3.56 -4.33 -13.26
N ALA A 24 2.51 -4.53 -14.07
CA ALA A 24 1.19 -3.98 -13.81
C ALA A 24 0.59 -4.48 -12.49
N GLN A 25 0.75 -5.78 -12.19
CA GLN A 25 0.31 -6.35 -10.93
C GLN A 25 1.06 -5.74 -9.73
N LEU A 26 2.39 -5.65 -9.82
CA LEU A 26 3.23 -5.06 -8.77
C LEU A 26 2.87 -3.59 -8.53
N MET A 27 2.71 -2.80 -9.60
CA MET A 27 2.32 -1.39 -9.46
C MET A 27 0.93 -1.23 -8.84
N LYS A 28 -0.01 -2.12 -9.16
CA LYS A 28 -1.34 -2.12 -8.57
C LYS A 28 -1.28 -2.44 -7.08
N GLU A 29 -0.55 -3.48 -6.68
CA GLU A 29 -0.36 -3.85 -5.28
C GLU A 29 0.26 -2.70 -4.47
N ALA A 30 1.33 -2.08 -4.99
CA ALA A 30 1.97 -0.93 -4.35
C ALA A 30 1.04 0.28 -4.23
N PHE A 31 0.23 0.55 -5.26
CA PHE A 31 -0.75 1.64 -5.23
C PHE A 31 -1.85 1.39 -4.19
N ASP A 32 -2.39 0.18 -4.13
CA ASP A 32 -3.44 -0.18 -3.19
C ASP A 32 -2.96 -0.08 -1.73
N ASP A 33 -1.72 -0.51 -1.46
CA ASP A 33 -1.10 -0.38 -0.15
C ASP A 33 -0.88 1.08 0.25
N ALA A 34 -0.34 1.90 -0.65
CA ALA A 34 -0.16 3.34 -0.40
C ALA A 34 -1.51 4.03 -0.12
N ARG A 35 -2.54 3.71 -0.92
CA ARG A 35 -3.89 4.26 -0.74
C ARG A 35 -4.51 3.84 0.60
N LYS A 36 -4.31 2.59 1.01
CA LYS A 36 -4.80 2.10 2.30
C LYS A 36 -4.09 2.80 3.47
N ALA A 37 -2.76 2.92 3.40
CA ALA A 37 -1.98 3.60 4.43
C ALA A 37 -2.39 5.08 4.58
N ASP A 38 -2.62 5.78 3.46
CA ASP A 38 -3.07 7.18 3.44
C ASP A 38 -4.47 7.35 4.04
N ALA A 39 -5.41 6.46 3.67
CA ALA A 39 -6.76 6.46 4.23
C ALA A 39 -6.76 6.21 5.75
N GLU A 40 -5.94 5.27 6.23
CA GLU A 40 -5.79 4.99 7.65
C GLU A 40 -5.16 6.17 8.41
N ALA A 41 -4.12 6.80 7.86
CA ALA A 41 -3.48 7.97 8.46
C ALA A 41 -4.47 9.14 8.58
N THR A 42 -5.22 9.39 7.50
CA THR A 42 -6.26 10.43 7.46
C THR A 42 -7.35 10.17 8.51
N ALA A 43 -7.82 8.92 8.62
CA ALA A 43 -8.81 8.55 9.62
C ALA A 43 -8.31 8.79 11.06
N ARG A 44 -7.06 8.38 11.37
CA ARG A 44 -6.44 8.61 12.68
C ARG A 44 -6.33 10.09 13.01
N TYR A 45 -5.88 10.91 12.05
CA TYR A 45 -5.77 12.36 12.21
C TYR A 45 -7.10 13.01 12.62
N PHE A 46 -8.18 12.69 11.90
CA PHE A 46 -9.50 13.26 12.23
C PHE A 46 -10.06 12.73 13.55
N ASP A 47 -9.79 11.48 13.92
CA ASP A 47 -10.19 10.94 15.20
C ASP A 47 -9.44 11.60 16.37
N GLU A 48 -8.16 11.95 16.21
CA GLU A 48 -7.42 12.74 17.18
C GLU A 48 -8.01 14.15 17.35
N ILE A 49 -8.37 14.81 16.25
CA ILE A 49 -9.07 16.12 16.29
C ILE A 49 -10.38 16.01 17.08
N LYS A 50 -11.21 15.00 16.79
CA LYS A 50 -12.48 14.80 17.51
C LYS A 50 -12.26 14.60 19.00
N ARG A 51 -11.25 13.80 19.39
CA ARG A 51 -10.89 13.57 20.80
C ARG A 51 -10.44 14.86 21.48
N ALA A 52 -9.60 15.65 20.81
CA ALA A 52 -9.14 16.94 21.34
C ALA A 52 -10.33 17.89 21.60
N ILE A 53 -11.24 18.01 20.63
CA ILE A 53 -12.45 18.85 20.77
C ILE A 53 -13.34 18.35 21.92
N ALA A 54 -13.53 17.04 22.06
CA ALA A 54 -14.36 16.45 23.12
C ALA A 54 -13.78 16.71 24.53
N THR A 55 -12.48 16.95 24.65
CA THR A 55 -11.80 17.19 25.93
C THR A 55 -11.92 18.65 26.40
N ILE A 56 -12.33 19.56 25.52
CA ILE A 56 -12.47 21.01 25.80
C ILE A 56 -13.89 21.37 26.30
N ARG A 57 -14.81 20.41 26.36
CA ARG A 57 -16.20 20.61 26.82
C ARG A 57 -16.39 20.46 28.32
#